data_AF-A0A1F2Z0M4-F1
#
_entry.id   AF-A0A1F2Z0M4-F1
#
_cell.length_a   1.000
_cell.length_b   1.000
_cell.length_c   1.000
_cell.angle_alpha   90.00
_cell.angle_beta   90.00
_cell.angle_gamma   90.00
#
_symmetry.space_group_name_H-M   'P 1'
#
loop_
_entity.id
_entity.type
_entity.pdbx_description
1 polymer ?
#
loop_
_entity_poly.entity_id
_entity_poly.type
_entity_poly.pdbx_seq_one_letter_code
_entity_poly.pdbx_strand_id
1 'polypeptide(L)'
;MNDVLKDFGSSGAVQAPNPLSHPMADAIRAECISLLEKTNEGKRLLEFANQYSIKINVITGREPNYVTYTRDETTLICPAVTKAVDLDEMACNLAMGLRECESGYNGVPLTSINLPQADKDWSNYRKTLDSLTVMCKIAYEFSLVNNNTKLIDLVKKLGHYKLYEGVLSGLNDEELGKILITTVNETRTKG
;
A
#
# COMPACT_ATOMS: atom_id res chain seq x y z
N MET A 1 7.36 -45.52 43.23
CA MET A 1 6.79 -44.26 43.77
C MET A 1 6.70 -43.28 42.61
N ASN A 2 5.52 -42.67 42.43
CA ASN A 2 5.10 -41.71 41.41
C ASN A 2 4.19 -42.25 40.31
N ASP A 3 2.93 -42.43 40.73
CA ASP A 3 1.75 -42.24 39.90
C ASP A 3 0.92 -41.14 40.58
N VAL A 4 1.05 -39.89 40.13
CA VAL A 4 0.18 -38.76 40.53
C VAL A 4 0.12 -37.74 39.38
N LEU A 5 -1.06 -37.68 38.73
CA LEU A 5 -1.67 -36.57 37.95
C LEU A 5 -1.03 -36.26 36.58
N LYS A 6 -1.57 -36.67 35.42
CA LYS A 6 -2.87 -36.37 34.77
C LYS A 6 -3.27 -34.88 34.72
N ASP A 7 -3.41 -34.42 33.46
CA ASP A 7 -4.15 -33.27 32.94
C ASP A 7 -3.85 -31.86 33.45
N PHE A 8 -3.10 -31.11 32.64
CA PHE A 8 -3.42 -29.71 32.36
C PHE A 8 -3.39 -29.50 30.85
N GLY A 9 -4.57 -29.26 30.29
CA GLY A 9 -4.75 -29.01 28.87
C GLY A 9 -4.05 -27.74 28.41
N SER A 10 -3.59 -27.76 27.17
CA SER A 10 -3.34 -26.55 26.40
C SER A 10 -4.38 -26.48 25.28
N SER A 11 -5.50 -25.87 25.66
CA SER A 11 -6.34 -25.06 24.79
C SER A 11 -5.49 -24.37 23.70
N GLY A 12 -6.07 -24.30 22.50
CA GLY A 12 -5.42 -23.87 21.25
C GLY A 12 -4.28 -22.88 21.44
N ALA A 13 -3.13 -23.19 20.82
CA ALA A 13 -1.96 -22.33 20.80
C ALA A 13 -2.39 -20.89 20.56
N VAL A 14 -2.40 -20.09 21.63
CA VAL A 14 -2.59 -18.65 21.54
C VAL A 14 -1.37 -18.17 20.78
N GLN A 15 -1.58 -17.85 19.51
CA GLN A 15 -0.58 -17.25 18.65
C GLN A 15 -0.01 -16.06 19.44
N ALA A 16 1.27 -16.14 19.79
CA ALA A 16 1.90 -15.11 20.62
C ALA A 16 1.60 -13.73 20.00
N PRO A 17 1.20 -12.71 20.79
CA PRO A 17 0.87 -11.40 20.25
C PRO A 17 2.02 -10.93 19.37
N ASN A 18 1.74 -10.59 18.11
CA ASN A 18 2.76 -10.04 17.23
C ASN A 18 3.27 -8.75 17.88
N PRO A 19 4.52 -8.69 18.36
CA PRO A 19 5.02 -7.56 19.16
C PRO A 19 5.08 -6.26 18.35
N LEU A 20 4.97 -6.36 17.02
CA LEU A 20 4.95 -5.22 16.12
C LEU A 20 3.53 -4.74 15.80
N SER A 21 2.48 -5.47 16.18
CA SER A 21 1.10 -5.10 15.86
C SER A 21 0.75 -3.74 16.45
N HIS A 22 0.10 -2.90 15.64
CA HIS A 22 -0.33 -1.59 16.09
C HIS A 22 -1.48 -1.73 17.11
N PRO A 23 -1.50 -0.98 18.23
CA PRO A 23 -2.56 -1.08 19.25
C PRO A 23 -3.98 -0.83 18.74
N MET A 24 -4.11 -0.11 17.64
CA MET A 24 -5.38 0.20 16.96
C MET A 24 -5.48 -0.46 15.57
N ALA A 25 -4.80 -1.58 15.33
CA ALA A 25 -4.72 -2.22 14.02
C ALA A 25 -6.09 -2.42 13.35
N ASP A 26 -7.07 -2.98 14.09
CA ASP A 26 -8.39 -3.27 13.54
C ASP A 26 -9.18 -2.00 13.20
N ALA A 27 -9.10 -0.98 14.06
CA ALA A 27 -9.76 0.30 13.82
C ALA A 27 -9.17 1.02 12.61
N ILE A 28 -7.84 1.08 12.50
CA ILE A 28 -7.15 1.67 11.35
C ILE A 28 -7.53 0.94 10.07
N ARG A 29 -7.50 -0.40 10.09
CA ARG A 29 -7.88 -1.22 8.93
C ARG A 29 -9.33 -0.95 8.50
N ALA A 30 -10.27 -0.92 9.44
CA ALA A 30 -11.68 -0.67 9.15
C ALA A 30 -11.91 0.74 8.56
N GLU A 31 -11.26 1.76 9.12
CA GLU A 31 -11.35 3.13 8.61
C GLU A 31 -10.74 3.27 7.21
N CYS A 32 -9.58 2.65 6.95
CA CYS A 32 -8.97 2.67 5.62
C CYS A 32 -9.86 2.00 4.58
N ILE A 33 -10.48 0.85 4.92
CA ILE A 33 -11.45 0.18 4.03
C ILE A 33 -12.65 1.08 3.77
N SER A 34 -13.25 1.65 4.83
CA SER A 34 -14.39 2.58 4.71
C SER A 34 -14.09 3.81 3.84
N LEU A 35 -12.86 4.33 3.91
CA LEU A 35 -12.43 5.42 3.04
C LEU A 35 -12.29 4.94 1.58
N LEU A 36 -11.64 3.81 1.33
CA LEU A 36 -11.49 3.25 -0.01
C LEU A 36 -12.80 2.84 -0.65
N GLU A 37 -13.80 2.40 0.12
CA GLU A 37 -15.15 2.13 -0.36
C GLU A 37 -15.87 3.37 -0.88
N LYS A 38 -15.35 4.58 -0.65
CA LYS A 38 -15.94 5.81 -1.18
C LYS A 38 -15.37 6.18 -2.55
N THR A 39 -14.31 5.52 -3.00
CA THR A 39 -13.61 5.81 -4.26
C THR A 39 -13.83 4.66 -5.26
N ASN A 40 -13.77 4.94 -6.56
CA ASN A 40 -14.03 3.89 -7.57
C ASN A 40 -12.83 2.95 -7.66
N GLU A 41 -11.61 3.48 -7.70
CA GLU A 41 -10.40 2.67 -7.71
C GLU A 41 -10.23 1.91 -6.39
N GLY A 42 -10.62 2.51 -5.26
CA GLY A 42 -10.59 1.85 -3.95
C GLY A 42 -11.54 0.66 -3.88
N LYS A 43 -12.80 0.81 -4.32
CA LYS A 43 -13.75 -0.31 -4.43
C LYS A 43 -13.21 -1.45 -5.28
N ARG A 44 -12.68 -1.15 -6.46
CA ARG A 44 -12.09 -2.16 -7.37
C ARG A 44 -10.97 -2.95 -6.71
N LEU A 45 -10.08 -2.27 -5.99
CA LEU A 45 -8.98 -2.89 -5.25
C LEU A 45 -9.47 -3.73 -4.06
N LEU A 46 -10.52 -3.29 -3.36
CA LEU A 46 -11.13 -4.05 -2.28
C LEU A 46 -11.87 -5.29 -2.79
N GLU A 47 -12.55 -5.21 -3.93
CA GLU A 47 -13.15 -6.36 -4.60
C GLU A 47 -12.09 -7.41 -4.97
N PHE A 48 -10.97 -6.96 -5.57
CA PHE A 48 -9.80 -7.81 -5.80
C PHE A 48 -9.29 -8.42 -4.49
N ALA A 49 -9.11 -7.60 -3.44
CA ALA A 49 -8.61 -8.05 -2.15
C ALA A 49 -9.49 -9.14 -1.53
N ASN A 50 -10.81 -8.97 -1.63
CA ASN A 50 -11.80 -9.94 -1.16
C ASN A 50 -11.77 -11.22 -1.99
N GLN A 51 -11.70 -11.11 -3.32
CA GLN A 51 -11.65 -12.27 -4.23
C GLN A 51 -10.44 -13.17 -3.93
N TYR A 52 -9.28 -12.59 -3.65
CA TYR A 52 -8.04 -13.33 -3.40
C TYR A 52 -7.70 -13.49 -1.91
N SER A 53 -8.61 -13.07 -1.01
CA SER A 53 -8.42 -13.15 0.44
C SER A 53 -7.11 -12.51 0.92
N ILE A 54 -6.77 -11.34 0.37
CA ILE A 54 -5.55 -10.61 0.69
C ILE A 54 -5.55 -10.20 2.16
N LYS A 55 -4.50 -10.57 2.89
CA LYS A 55 -4.34 -10.20 4.30
C LYS A 55 -3.83 -8.76 4.42
N ILE A 56 -4.50 -7.96 5.25
CA ILE A 56 -4.10 -6.58 5.54
C ILE A 56 -3.62 -6.52 6.99
N ASN A 57 -2.32 -6.42 7.16
CA ASN A 57 -1.68 -6.28 8.46
C ASN A 57 -1.46 -4.80 8.80
N VAL A 58 -1.44 -4.45 10.07
CA VAL A 58 -1.09 -3.10 10.54
C VAL A 58 -0.06 -3.22 11.67
N ILE A 59 1.12 -2.64 11.45
CA ILE A 59 2.22 -2.65 12.39
C ILE A 59 2.62 -1.24 12.80
N THR A 60 3.33 -1.16 13.92
CA THR A 60 3.92 0.09 14.40
C THR A 60 5.23 0.40 13.67
N GLY A 61 5.40 1.64 13.22
CA GLY A 61 6.65 2.15 12.67
C GLY A 61 6.82 3.65 12.92
N ARG A 62 7.89 4.22 12.38
CA ARG A 62 8.22 5.64 12.57
C ARG A 62 7.43 6.55 11.63
N GLU A 63 7.28 6.13 10.37
CA GLU A 63 6.69 6.92 9.29
C GLU A 63 5.55 6.11 8.64
N PRO A 64 4.43 6.76 8.26
CA PRO A 64 3.37 6.14 7.49
C PRO A 64 3.91 5.52 6.20
N ASN A 65 3.66 4.22 5.99
CA ASN A 65 4.05 3.56 4.75
C ASN A 65 3.26 2.25 4.56
N TYR A 66 3.54 1.54 3.47
CA TYR A 66 3.13 0.16 3.26
C TYR A 66 4.32 -0.69 2.79
N VAL A 67 4.23 -1.99 3.00
CA VAL A 67 5.14 -2.98 2.41
C VAL A 67 4.36 -4.20 1.93
N THR A 68 4.70 -4.67 0.74
CA THR A 68 4.11 -5.86 0.12
C THR A 68 5.24 -6.78 -0.34
N TYR A 69 5.46 -7.88 0.39
CA TYR A 69 6.51 -8.85 0.06
C TYR A 69 5.98 -10.10 -0.63
N THR A 70 4.71 -10.42 -0.40
CA THR A 70 4.01 -11.54 -1.02
C THR A 70 2.74 -11.03 -1.67
N ARG A 71 2.22 -11.77 -2.64
CA ARG A 71 1.01 -11.36 -3.37
C ARG A 71 -0.26 -11.50 -2.53
N ASP A 72 -0.19 -12.24 -1.43
CA ASP A 72 -1.33 -12.62 -0.60
C ASP A 72 -1.48 -11.75 0.66
N GLU A 73 -0.55 -10.82 0.90
CA GLU A 73 -0.61 -9.92 2.03
C GLU A 73 0.07 -8.58 1.76
N THR A 74 -0.46 -7.53 2.39
CA THR A 74 0.18 -6.22 2.49
C THR A 74 0.18 -5.77 3.95
N THR A 75 1.17 -4.98 4.33
CA THR A 75 1.33 -4.48 5.69
C THR A 75 1.41 -2.97 5.70
N LEU A 76 0.48 -2.34 6.39
CA LEU A 76 0.51 -0.92 6.71
C LEU A 76 1.44 -0.66 7.89
N ILE A 77 2.28 0.36 7.77
CA ILE A 77 3.17 0.85 8.79
C ILE A 77 2.59 2.15 9.32
N CYS A 78 2.24 2.18 10.61
CA CYS A 78 1.59 3.32 11.24
C CYS A 78 2.42 3.87 12.41
N PRO A 79 2.50 5.20 12.60
CA PRO A 79 3.06 5.78 13.83
C PRO A 79 2.35 5.29 15.09
N ALA A 80 3.12 4.90 16.12
CA ALA A 80 2.59 4.45 17.42
C ALA A 80 1.69 5.51 18.10
N VAL A 81 1.96 6.79 17.82
CA VAL A 81 1.22 7.91 18.37
C VAL A 81 -0.05 8.10 17.55
N THR A 82 -1.15 7.58 18.06
CA THR A 82 -2.46 7.51 17.36
C THR A 82 -2.99 8.86 16.89
N LYS A 83 -2.71 9.95 17.61
CA LYS A 83 -3.07 11.32 17.21
C LYS A 83 -2.33 11.82 15.95
N ALA A 84 -1.25 11.16 15.56
CA ALA A 84 -0.44 11.49 14.39
C ALA A 84 -0.79 10.62 13.16
N VAL A 85 -1.77 9.72 13.28
CA VAL A 85 -2.20 8.88 12.15
C VAL A 85 -3.12 9.68 11.24
N ASP A 86 -2.64 10.02 10.05
CA ASP A 86 -3.46 10.57 8.98
C ASP A 86 -4.15 9.41 8.24
N LEU A 87 -5.45 9.23 8.47
CA LEU A 87 -6.21 8.11 7.90
C LEU A 87 -6.36 8.21 6.37
N ASP A 88 -6.33 9.40 5.79
CA ASP A 88 -6.39 9.56 4.33
C ASP A 88 -5.08 9.08 3.69
N GLU A 89 -3.94 9.42 4.31
CA GLU A 89 -2.62 8.90 3.92
C GLU A 89 -2.55 7.38 4.08
N MET A 90 -3.06 6.85 5.20
CA MET A 90 -3.08 5.40 5.43
C MET A 90 -3.98 4.65 4.45
N ALA A 91 -5.14 5.21 4.09
CA ALA A 91 -6.02 4.63 3.07
C ALA A 91 -5.34 4.63 1.69
N CYS A 92 -4.63 5.71 1.35
CA CYS A 92 -3.86 5.77 0.11
C CYS A 92 -2.73 4.72 0.10
N ASN A 93 -1.99 4.57 1.21
CA ASN A 93 -0.98 3.52 1.38
C ASN A 93 -1.57 2.12 1.25
N LEU A 94 -2.78 1.89 1.77
CA LEU A 94 -3.48 0.62 1.60
C LEU A 94 -3.81 0.34 0.14
N ALA A 95 -4.33 1.32 -0.59
CA ALA A 95 -4.62 1.15 -2.02
C ALA A 95 -3.36 0.81 -2.83
N MET A 96 -2.23 1.47 -2.55
CA MET A 96 -0.95 1.13 -3.18
C MET A 96 -0.50 -0.30 -2.83
N GLY A 97 -0.61 -0.70 -1.56
CA GLY A 97 -0.29 -2.06 -1.11
C GLY A 97 -1.13 -3.14 -1.80
N LEU A 98 -2.44 -2.91 -1.93
CA LEU A 98 -3.36 -3.80 -2.65
C LEU A 98 -3.06 -3.85 -4.15
N ARG A 99 -2.67 -2.72 -4.76
CA ARG A 99 -2.25 -2.68 -6.16
C ARG A 99 -0.98 -3.50 -6.39
N GLU A 100 -0.02 -3.45 -5.45
CA GLU A 100 1.16 -4.31 -5.52
C GLU A 100 0.79 -5.79 -5.42
N CYS A 101 -0.10 -6.18 -4.51
CA CYS A 101 -0.61 -7.55 -4.45
C CYS A 101 -1.19 -8.00 -5.80
N GLU A 102 -2.03 -7.17 -6.42
CA GLU A 102 -2.58 -7.40 -7.76
C GLU A 102 -1.51 -7.53 -8.84
N SER A 103 -0.49 -6.68 -8.84
CA SER A 103 0.65 -6.82 -9.75
C SER A 103 1.38 -8.15 -9.57
N GLY A 104 1.49 -8.65 -8.33
CA GLY A 104 1.99 -9.99 -8.02
C GLY A 104 1.16 -11.11 -8.65
N TYR A 105 -0.16 -10.98 -8.64
CA TYR A 105 -1.07 -11.92 -9.32
C TYR A 105 -0.97 -11.84 -10.84
N ASN A 106 -0.65 -10.67 -11.39
CA ASN A 106 -0.43 -10.44 -12.82
C ASN A 106 1.00 -10.79 -13.27
N GLY A 107 1.80 -11.45 -12.44
CA GLY A 107 3.12 -11.96 -12.79
C GLY A 107 4.26 -10.96 -12.63
N VAL A 108 4.04 -9.80 -12.01
CA VAL A 108 5.12 -8.86 -11.66
C VAL A 108 5.79 -9.34 -10.36
N PRO A 109 7.11 -9.62 -10.36
CA PRO A 109 7.80 -10.04 -9.15
C PRO A 109 7.77 -8.95 -8.07
N LEU A 110 7.34 -9.30 -6.86
CA LEU A 110 7.26 -8.35 -5.74
C LEU A 110 8.62 -8.12 -5.08
N THR A 111 9.43 -9.18 -4.98
CA THR A 111 10.81 -9.12 -4.51
C THR A 111 11.78 -9.27 -5.68
N SER A 112 12.82 -8.45 -5.69
CA SER A 112 13.81 -8.38 -6.78
C SER A 112 15.18 -8.91 -6.39
N ILE A 113 15.33 -9.50 -5.20
CA ILE A 113 16.65 -9.87 -4.62
C ILE A 113 17.41 -10.85 -5.54
N ASN A 114 16.72 -11.84 -6.12
CA ASN A 114 17.32 -12.92 -6.89
C ASN A 114 17.08 -12.85 -8.42
N LEU A 115 16.54 -11.74 -8.93
CA LEU A 115 16.28 -11.60 -10.38
C LEU A 115 17.54 -11.15 -11.12
N PRO A 116 17.69 -11.45 -12.42
CA PRO A 116 18.62 -10.76 -13.31
C PRO A 116 18.41 -9.23 -13.27
N GLN A 117 19.48 -8.44 -13.44
CA GLN A 117 19.41 -6.98 -13.28
C GLN A 117 18.32 -6.32 -14.16
N ALA A 118 18.21 -6.74 -15.42
CA ALA A 118 17.19 -6.24 -16.34
C ALA A 118 15.76 -6.47 -15.81
N ASP A 119 15.50 -7.64 -15.21
CA ASP A 119 14.20 -7.99 -14.64
C ASP A 119 13.94 -7.23 -13.33
N LYS A 120 14.99 -6.94 -12.54
CA LYS A 120 14.89 -6.06 -11.36
C LYS A 120 14.44 -4.67 -11.77
N ASP A 121 15.10 -4.09 -12.77
CA ASP A 121 14.82 -2.73 -13.23
C ASP A 121 13.41 -2.64 -13.83
N TRP A 122 13.03 -3.62 -14.65
CA TRP A 122 11.68 -3.70 -15.20
C TRP A 122 10.59 -3.86 -14.11
N SER A 123 10.78 -4.77 -13.15
CA SER A 123 9.83 -4.97 -12.06
C SER A 123 9.69 -3.72 -11.19
N ASN A 124 10.81 -3.10 -10.80
CA ASN A 124 10.80 -1.89 -9.98
C ASN A 124 10.12 -0.74 -10.73
N TYR A 125 10.42 -0.56 -12.02
CA TYR A 125 9.77 0.43 -12.86
C TYR A 125 8.26 0.19 -12.92
N ARG A 126 7.83 -1.04 -13.24
CA ARG A 126 6.41 -1.37 -13.39
C ARG A 126 5.63 -1.14 -12.10
N LYS A 127 6.14 -1.65 -10.97
CA LYS A 127 5.53 -1.45 -9.64
C LYS A 127 5.42 0.04 -9.30
N THR A 128 6.50 0.79 -9.51
CA THR A 128 6.52 2.23 -9.22
C THR A 128 5.46 2.96 -10.05
N LEU A 129 5.39 2.69 -11.36
CA LEU A 129 4.41 3.32 -12.23
C LEU A 129 2.97 2.95 -11.80
N ASP A 130 2.70 1.67 -11.57
CA ASP A 130 1.38 1.18 -11.15
C ASP A 130 0.94 1.81 -9.81
N SER A 131 1.80 1.77 -8.80
CA SER A 131 1.50 2.31 -7.46
C SER A 131 1.29 3.82 -7.50
N LEU A 132 2.12 4.57 -8.23
CA LEU A 132 1.96 6.02 -8.36
C LEU A 132 0.71 6.41 -9.15
N THR A 133 0.36 5.65 -10.19
CA THR A 133 -0.90 5.85 -10.92
C THR A 133 -2.11 5.64 -10.01
N VAL A 134 -2.12 4.58 -9.19
CA VAL A 134 -3.19 4.34 -8.21
C VAL A 134 -3.23 5.46 -7.16
N MET A 135 -2.10 5.90 -6.64
CA MET A 135 -2.02 7.02 -5.71
C MET A 135 -2.66 8.29 -6.32
N CYS A 136 -2.35 8.60 -7.58
CA CYS A 136 -2.91 9.77 -8.27
C CYS A 136 -4.44 9.68 -8.43
N LYS A 137 -4.96 8.50 -8.82
CA LYS A 137 -6.40 8.26 -8.92
C LYS A 137 -7.10 8.40 -7.57
N ILE A 138 -6.59 7.74 -6.54
CA ILE A 138 -7.16 7.78 -5.18
C ILE A 138 -7.12 9.20 -4.61
N ALA A 139 -6.02 9.93 -4.79
CA ALA A 139 -5.91 11.31 -4.35
C ALA A 139 -6.95 12.22 -5.02
N TYR A 140 -7.18 12.05 -6.33
CA TYR A 140 -8.22 12.78 -7.05
C TYR A 140 -9.62 12.39 -6.57
N GLU A 141 -9.92 11.10 -6.46
CA GLU A 141 -11.24 10.62 -6.02
C GLU A 141 -11.55 11.08 -4.59
N PHE A 142 -10.57 11.08 -3.67
CA PHE A 142 -10.77 11.66 -2.33
C PHE A 142 -11.02 13.16 -2.35
N SER A 143 -10.40 13.90 -3.27
CA SER A 143 -10.68 15.33 -3.42
C SER A 143 -12.12 15.60 -3.85
N LEU A 144 -12.71 14.69 -4.63
CA LEU A 144 -14.12 14.81 -5.04
C LEU A 144 -15.09 14.42 -3.92
N VAL A 145 -14.75 13.40 -3.13
CA VAL A 145 -15.68 12.85 -2.13
C VAL A 145 -15.68 13.66 -0.84
N ASN A 146 -14.49 14.04 -0.35
CA ASN A 146 -14.34 14.67 0.97
C ASN A 146 -13.88 16.13 0.87
N ASN A 147 -13.79 16.70 -0.34
CA ASN A 147 -13.19 18.01 -0.58
C ASN A 147 -11.77 18.12 0.00
N ASN A 148 -11.07 16.98 0.09
CA ASN A 148 -9.77 16.86 0.72
C ASN A 148 -8.65 16.91 -0.33
N THR A 149 -7.91 18.02 -0.35
CA THR A 149 -6.80 18.21 -1.29
C THR A 149 -5.43 17.83 -0.72
N LYS A 150 -5.34 17.42 0.56
CA LYS A 150 -4.05 17.14 1.21
C LYS A 150 -3.23 16.10 0.46
N LEU A 151 -3.87 15.05 -0.03
CA LEU A 151 -3.20 14.01 -0.80
C LEU A 151 -2.71 14.54 -2.15
N ILE A 152 -3.47 15.41 -2.81
CA ILE A 152 -3.02 16.08 -4.05
C ILE A 152 -1.78 16.94 -3.77
N ASP A 153 -1.77 17.67 -2.66
CA ASP A 153 -0.63 18.49 -2.25
C ASP A 153 0.60 17.63 -1.93
N LEU A 154 0.39 16.46 -1.33
CA LEU A 154 1.44 15.47 -1.11
C LEU A 154 2.00 14.93 -2.43
N VAL A 155 1.16 14.54 -3.39
CA VAL A 155 1.59 14.09 -4.72
C VAL A 155 2.44 15.17 -5.42
N LYS A 156 2.03 16.43 -5.32
CA LYS A 156 2.80 17.57 -5.87
C LYS A 156 4.13 17.77 -5.15
N LYS A 157 4.14 17.72 -3.81
CA LYS A 157 5.34 17.86 -2.97
C LYS A 157 6.37 16.77 -3.25
N LEU A 158 5.93 15.55 -3.54
CA LEU A 158 6.79 14.42 -3.91
C LEU A 158 7.31 14.50 -5.36
N GLY A 159 6.95 15.56 -6.11
CA GLY A 159 7.42 15.78 -7.48
C GLY A 159 6.62 15.04 -8.55
N HIS A 160 5.48 14.44 -8.20
CA HIS A 160 4.66 13.62 -9.11
C HIS A 160 3.53 14.40 -9.79
N TYR A 161 3.58 15.74 -9.84
CA TYR A 161 2.50 16.56 -10.40
C TYR A 161 2.24 16.28 -11.90
N LYS A 162 3.29 16.13 -12.72
CA LYS A 162 3.14 15.81 -14.16
C LYS A 162 2.47 14.45 -14.35
N LEU A 163 2.82 13.50 -13.48
CA LEU A 163 2.23 12.16 -13.51
C LEU A 163 0.75 12.23 -13.13
N TYR A 164 0.42 13.00 -12.08
CA TYR A 164 -0.96 13.27 -11.68
C TYR A 164 -1.79 13.89 -12.82
N GLU A 165 -1.30 14.94 -13.48
CA GLU A 165 -1.97 15.55 -14.64
C GLU A 165 -2.14 14.56 -15.80
N GLY A 166 -1.13 13.73 -16.06
CA GLY A 166 -1.19 12.68 -17.07
C GLY A 166 -2.26 11.64 -16.78
N VAL A 167 -2.36 11.18 -15.53
CA VAL A 167 -3.38 10.21 -15.09
C VAL A 167 -4.78 10.80 -15.28
N LEU A 168 -5.01 12.05 -14.87
CA LEU A 168 -6.32 12.70 -15.04
C LEU A 168 -6.67 12.98 -16.49
N SER A 169 -5.66 13.17 -17.35
CA SER A 169 -5.85 13.35 -18.79
C SER A 169 -6.09 12.03 -19.53
N GLY A 170 -6.02 10.89 -18.83
CA GLY A 170 -6.25 9.57 -19.41
C GLY A 170 -5.10 9.08 -20.31
N LEU A 171 -3.87 9.53 -20.05
CA LEU A 171 -2.69 9.03 -20.76
C LEU A 171 -2.49 7.53 -20.51
N ASN A 172 -1.95 6.83 -21.51
CA ASN A 172 -1.68 5.40 -21.40
C ASN A 172 -0.37 5.10 -20.64
N ASP A 173 -0.14 3.82 -20.28
CA ASP A 173 1.03 3.38 -19.52
C ASP A 173 2.38 3.77 -20.15
N GLU A 174 2.47 3.80 -21.49
CA GLU A 174 3.71 4.19 -22.17
C GLU A 174 3.99 5.69 -21.98
N GLU A 175 2.96 6.52 -22.10
CA GLU A 175 3.03 7.97 -21.91
C GLU A 175 3.31 8.35 -20.46
N LEU A 176 2.61 7.72 -19.51
CA LEU A 176 2.86 7.88 -18.07
C LEU A 176 4.27 7.42 -17.69
N GLY A 177 4.74 6.33 -18.31
CA GLY A 177 6.10 5.83 -18.20
C GLY A 177 7.17 6.84 -18.58
N LYS A 178 6.98 7.53 -19.72
CA LYS A 178 7.87 8.61 -20.17
C LYS A 178 7.94 9.74 -19.14
N ILE A 179 6.79 10.16 -18.60
CA ILE A 179 6.73 11.18 -17.55
C ILE A 179 7.53 10.76 -16.32
N LEU A 180 7.33 9.52 -15.84
CA LEU A 180 8.04 9.00 -14.67
C LEU A 180 9.56 9.02 -14.86
N ILE A 181 10.06 8.55 -16.01
CA ILE A 181 11.50 8.54 -16.33
C ILE A 181 12.05 9.97 -16.36
N THR A 182 11.34 10.91 -16.98
CA THR A 182 11.75 12.31 -17.04
C THR A 182 11.81 12.93 -15.65
N THR A 183 10.81 12.73 -14.80
CA THR A 183 10.79 13.25 -13.42
C THR A 183 11.97 12.73 -12.60
N VAL A 184 12.31 11.44 -12.70
CA VAL A 184 13.46 10.87 -12.00
C VAL A 184 14.78 11.51 -12.47
N ASN A 185 14.94 11.72 -13.77
CA ASN A 185 16.15 12.33 -14.35
C ASN A 185 16.29 13.83 -14.02
N GLU A 186 15.18 14.58 -14.00
CA GLU A 186 15.15 15.99 -13.57
C GLU A 186 15.55 16.15 -12.09
N THR A 187 15.19 15.17 -11.25
CA THR A 187 15.52 15.18 -9.82
C THR A 187 17.00 14.87 -9.58
N ARG A 188 17.59 13.96 -10.38
CA ARG A 188 19.02 13.59 -10.29
C ARG A 188 19.99 14.66 -10.77
N THR A 189 19.56 15.53 -11.69
CA THR A 189 20.41 16.57 -12.29
C THR A 189 20.44 17.88 -11.50
N LYS A 190 19.55 18.02 -10.50
CA LYS A 190 19.46 19.19 -9.61
C LYS A 190 20.02 18.94 -8.20
N GLY A 191 20.63 17.78 -7.97
CA GLY A 191 21.26 17.37 -6.70
C GLY A 191 22.77 17.55 -6.72
#